data_AF-A0A959KTW6-F1
#
_entry.id   AF-A0A959KTW6-F1
#
_cell.length_a   1.000
_cell.length_b   1.000
_cell.length_c   1.000
_cell.angle_alpha   90.00
_cell.angle_beta   90.00
_cell.angle_gamma   90.00
#
_symmetry.space_group_name_H-M   'P 1'
#
loop_
_entity.id
_entity.type
_entity.pdbx_description
1 polymer ?
#
loop_
_entity_poly.entity_id
_entity_poly.type
_entity_poly.pdbx_seq_one_letter_code
_entity_poly.pdbx_strand_id
1 'polypeptide(L)'
;TYNTAGMYDVTLIVSNAAGMSESTQTSYIVVGDVPVAGFNSAVDGAGVDFTNTSTDADSYLWDFGDGETSTESDPSHTYVEDGPYTVSLTATNECGSVTVTDVVIIFADAPVAFFTANQTDGCVPFTVNFENLSSENSESFEWSFPGGDPSSSTD
;
A
#
# COMPACT_ATOMS: atom_id res chain seq x y z
N THR A 1 23.96 -18.29 -25.45
CA THR A 1 22.99 -17.37 -24.83
C THR A 1 22.90 -17.71 -23.36
N TYR A 2 22.97 -16.72 -22.47
CA TYR A 2 22.71 -16.90 -21.06
C TYR A 2 21.20 -16.70 -20.84
N ASN A 3 20.53 -17.68 -20.24
CA ASN A 3 19.07 -17.69 -20.12
C ASN A 3 18.57 -17.34 -18.71
N THR A 4 19.48 -17.12 -17.77
CA THR A 4 19.17 -16.75 -16.39
C THR A 4 20.10 -15.62 -15.96
N ALA A 5 19.61 -14.75 -15.08
CA ALA A 5 20.46 -13.75 -14.43
C ALA A 5 21.52 -14.44 -13.55
N GLY A 6 22.64 -13.76 -13.35
CA GLY A 6 23.72 -14.24 -12.49
C GLY A 6 25.11 -13.92 -13.03
N MET A 7 26.11 -14.41 -12.28
CA MET A 7 27.51 -14.31 -12.63
C MET A 7 28.02 -15.64 -13.17
N TYR A 8 28.74 -15.59 -14.28
CA TYR A 8 29.27 -16.78 -14.94
C TYR A 8 30.77 -16.70 -15.12
N ASP A 9 31.44 -17.79 -14.75
CA ASP A 9 32.85 -18.01 -15.01
C ASP A 9 33.05 -18.40 -16.47
N VAL A 10 34.16 -17.95 -17.06
CA VAL A 10 34.56 -18.34 -18.40
C VAL A 10 35.90 -19.04 -18.35
N THR A 11 35.91 -20.29 -18.80
CA THR A 11 37.12 -21.12 -18.88
C THR A 11 37.49 -21.37 -20.33
N LEU A 12 38.73 -21.04 -20.69
CA LEU A 12 39.34 -21.42 -21.94
C LEU A 12 40.26 -22.61 -21.70
N ILE A 13 40.04 -23.69 -22.44
CA ILE A 13 40.91 -24.86 -22.45
C ILE A 13 41.50 -25.00 -23.85
N VAL A 14 42.82 -25.08 -23.93
CA VAL A 14 43.56 -25.29 -25.19
C VAL A 14 44.33 -26.60 -25.12
N SER A 15 44.35 -27.35 -26.21
CA SER A 15 45.08 -28.62 -26.27
C SER A 15 45.73 -28.84 -27.63
N ASN A 16 46.90 -29.48 -27.63
CA ASN A 16 47.57 -30.00 -28.82
C ASN A 16 48.17 -31.38 -28.53
N ALA A 17 48.96 -31.94 -29.46
CA ALA A 17 49.57 -33.26 -29.30
C ALA A 17 50.54 -33.36 -28.10
N ALA A 18 51.02 -32.24 -27.54
CA ALA A 18 51.93 -32.20 -26.40
C ALA A 18 51.22 -32.04 -25.04
N GLY A 19 49.92 -31.69 -25.01
CA GLY A 19 49.17 -31.56 -23.76
C GLY A 19 48.03 -30.54 -23.80
N MET A 20 47.58 -30.16 -22.60
CA MET A 20 46.48 -29.22 -22.35
C MET A 20 46.94 -28.10 -21.40
N SER A 21 46.36 -26.91 -21.57
CA SER A 21 46.39 -25.82 -20.59
C SER A 21 44.99 -25.22 -20.47
N GLU A 22 44.67 -24.69 -19.30
CA GLU A 22 43.43 -23.95 -19.09
C GLU A 22 43.67 -22.59 -18.44
N SER A 23 42.71 -21.69 -18.60
CA SER A 23 42.63 -20.41 -17.92
C SER A 23 41.16 -20.11 -17.62
N THR A 24 40.86 -19.79 -16.36
CA THR A 24 39.53 -19.42 -15.90
C THR A 24 39.49 -17.97 -15.45
N GLN A 25 38.51 -17.23 -15.93
CA GLN A 25 38.12 -15.92 -15.37
C GLN A 25 36.82 -16.10 -14.60
N THR A 26 36.86 -15.82 -13.30
CA THR A 26 35.70 -15.93 -12.41
C THR A 26 34.78 -14.72 -12.54
N SER A 27 33.46 -14.93 -12.51
CA SER A 27 32.43 -13.89 -12.65
C SER A 27 32.65 -12.95 -13.85
N TYR A 28 33.18 -13.49 -14.95
CA TYR A 28 33.57 -12.70 -16.12
C TYR A 28 32.37 -12.15 -16.89
N ILE A 29 31.25 -12.87 -16.88
CA ILE A 29 30.00 -12.42 -17.48
C ILE A 29 28.98 -12.16 -16.37
N VAL A 30 28.35 -10.99 -16.41
CA VAL A 30 27.26 -10.59 -15.53
C VAL A 30 25.99 -10.43 -16.37
N VAL A 31 24.92 -11.08 -15.94
CA VAL A 31 23.59 -10.99 -16.56
C VAL A 31 22.64 -10.45 -15.51
N GLY A 32 22.09 -9.25 -15.74
CA GLY A 32 21.13 -8.61 -14.85
C GLY A 32 19.73 -9.23 -14.92
N ASP A 33 18.90 -8.89 -13.94
CA ASP A 33 17.47 -9.22 -13.90
C ASP A 33 16.63 -7.94 -13.76
N VAL A 34 15.33 -8.05 -13.99
CA VAL A 34 14.38 -6.98 -13.66
C VAL A 34 14.38 -6.71 -12.15
N PRO A 35 13.98 -5.50 -11.69
CA PRO A 35 13.95 -5.20 -10.27
C PRO A 35 12.90 -6.04 -9.53
N VAL A 36 13.07 -6.18 -8.21
CA VAL A 36 12.00 -6.66 -7.34
C VAL A 36 11.32 -5.44 -6.76
N ALA A 37 10.06 -5.19 -7.11
CA ALA A 37 9.30 -4.05 -6.59
C ALA A 37 8.62 -4.39 -5.25
N GLY A 38 8.62 -3.44 -4.31
CA GLY A 38 7.95 -3.57 -3.02
C GLY A 38 7.83 -2.23 -2.30
N PHE A 39 6.81 -2.08 -1.47
CA PHE A 39 6.67 -0.96 -0.55
C PHE A 39 5.85 -1.30 0.69
N ASN A 40 5.93 -0.43 1.71
CA ASN A 40 5.02 -0.38 2.85
C ASN A 40 4.36 1.01 2.92
N SER A 41 3.21 1.11 3.58
CA SER A 41 2.49 2.37 3.82
C SER A 41 2.19 2.55 5.32
N ALA A 42 2.22 3.81 5.77
CA ALA A 42 1.78 4.21 7.10
C ALA A 42 0.73 5.33 6.95
N VAL A 43 -0.52 5.03 7.30
CA VAL A 43 -1.65 5.95 7.18
C VAL A 43 -1.86 6.71 8.51
N ASP A 44 -2.00 8.03 8.43
CA ASP A 44 -2.37 8.93 9.53
C ASP A 44 -3.40 9.96 9.04
N GLY A 45 -4.68 9.68 9.28
CA GLY A 45 -5.81 10.47 8.77
C GLY A 45 -5.80 10.54 7.24
N ALA A 46 -5.60 11.76 6.71
CA ALA A 46 -5.50 12.02 5.27
C ALA A 46 -4.09 11.77 4.70
N GLY A 47 -3.07 11.69 5.55
CA GLY A 47 -1.67 11.55 5.16
C GLY A 47 -1.22 10.10 5.08
N VAL A 48 -0.37 9.79 4.10
CA VAL A 48 0.30 8.49 3.99
C VAL A 48 1.78 8.68 3.72
N ASP A 49 2.61 8.09 4.57
CA ASP A 49 4.04 7.95 4.33
C ASP A 49 4.32 6.59 3.68
N PHE A 50 4.99 6.61 2.53
CA PHE A 50 5.38 5.39 1.81
C PHE A 50 6.86 5.09 2.01
N THR A 51 7.18 3.83 2.25
CA THR A 51 8.57 3.34 2.33
C THR A 51 8.82 2.33 1.21
N ASN A 52 9.78 2.63 0.35
CA ASN A 52 10.15 1.75 -0.74
C ASN A 52 11.05 0.62 -0.25
N THR A 53 10.68 -0.61 -0.58
CA THR A 53 11.42 -1.83 -0.24
C THR A 53 11.93 -2.57 -1.50
N SER A 54 11.87 -1.92 -2.66
CA SER A 54 12.32 -2.46 -3.93
C SER A 54 13.85 -2.71 -3.94
N THR A 55 14.28 -3.73 -4.68
CA THR A 55 15.70 -4.04 -4.91
C THR A 55 16.03 -4.02 -6.39
N ASP A 56 17.31 -3.75 -6.69
CA ASP A 56 17.87 -3.74 -8.04
C ASP A 56 17.18 -2.75 -9.00
N ALA A 57 16.71 -1.60 -8.47
CA ALA A 57 16.05 -0.55 -9.22
C ALA A 57 16.84 0.77 -9.21
N ASP A 58 16.80 1.49 -10.32
CA ASP A 58 17.47 2.78 -10.51
C ASP A 58 16.50 3.97 -10.41
N SER A 59 15.20 3.74 -10.67
CA SER A 59 14.16 4.76 -10.59
C SER A 59 12.79 4.20 -10.21
N TYR A 60 11.94 5.11 -9.73
CA TYR A 60 10.62 4.81 -9.16
C TYR A 60 9.58 5.74 -9.75
N LEU A 61 8.37 5.20 -9.94
CA LEU A 61 7.17 5.96 -10.24
C LEU A 61 6.03 5.48 -9.34
N TRP A 62 5.53 6.39 -8.54
CA TRP A 62 4.35 6.21 -7.70
C TRP A 62 3.12 6.76 -8.40
N ASP A 63 2.01 6.04 -8.33
CA ASP A 63 0.66 6.52 -8.60
C ASP A 63 -0.15 6.30 -7.34
N PHE A 64 -0.67 7.38 -6.76
CA PHE A 64 -1.37 7.32 -5.47
C PHE A 64 -2.84 6.88 -5.59
N GLY A 65 -3.34 6.68 -6.81
CA GLY A 65 -4.71 6.23 -7.08
C GLY A 65 -5.75 7.34 -7.09
N ASP A 66 -5.35 8.59 -6.86
CA ASP A 66 -6.18 9.80 -6.93
C ASP A 66 -5.86 10.70 -8.13
N GLY A 67 -4.94 10.25 -8.99
CA GLY A 67 -4.45 10.97 -10.17
C GLY A 67 -3.15 11.74 -9.94
N GLU A 68 -2.62 11.76 -8.71
CA GLU A 68 -1.30 12.31 -8.42
C GLU A 68 -0.20 11.24 -8.45
N THR A 69 1.04 11.68 -8.70
CA THR A 69 2.20 10.78 -8.89
C THR A 69 3.45 11.37 -8.25
N SER A 70 4.44 10.51 -7.98
CA SER A 70 5.77 10.93 -7.47
C SER A 70 6.89 10.07 -8.05
N THR A 71 8.10 10.60 -8.09
CA THR A 71 9.32 9.85 -8.46
C THR A 71 10.34 9.79 -7.32
N GLU A 72 9.95 10.21 -6.12
CA GLU A 72 10.80 10.11 -4.93
C GLU A 72 10.96 8.64 -4.51
N SER A 73 12.04 8.33 -3.78
CA SER A 73 12.23 6.97 -3.26
C SER A 73 11.16 6.65 -2.22
N ASP A 74 10.93 7.55 -1.27
CA ASP A 74 10.05 7.38 -0.11
C ASP A 74 9.15 8.63 0.02
N PRO A 75 8.10 8.75 -0.81
CA PRO A 75 7.24 9.92 -0.81
C PRO A 75 6.27 9.92 0.38
N SER A 76 5.86 11.12 0.76
CA SER A 76 4.65 11.37 1.56
C SER A 76 3.55 11.91 0.66
N HIS A 77 2.31 11.45 0.83
CA HIS A 77 1.15 11.95 0.09
C HIS A 77 -0.01 12.32 1.02
N THR A 78 -0.87 13.24 0.61
CA THR A 78 -2.07 13.64 1.37
C THR A 78 -3.28 13.60 0.47
N TYR A 79 -4.27 12.79 0.84
CA TYR A 79 -5.53 12.66 0.11
C TYR A 79 -6.54 13.71 0.55
N VAL A 80 -7.44 14.08 -0.36
CA VAL A 80 -8.46 15.11 -0.10
C VAL A 80 -9.74 14.51 0.47
N GLU A 81 -10.12 13.31 0.04
CA GLU A 81 -11.40 12.70 0.35
C GLU A 81 -11.21 11.35 1.07
N ASP A 82 -12.22 10.94 1.83
CA ASP A 82 -12.28 9.61 2.41
C ASP A 82 -12.39 8.54 1.30
N GLY A 83 -11.75 7.40 1.51
CA GLY A 83 -11.99 6.23 0.67
C GLY A 83 -10.81 5.31 0.46
N PRO A 84 -11.04 4.21 -0.27
CA PRO A 84 -9.99 3.30 -0.70
C PRO A 84 -9.24 3.86 -1.91
N TYR A 85 -7.92 3.91 -1.83
CA TYR A 85 -7.04 4.29 -2.94
C TYR A 85 -6.12 3.12 -3.29
N THR A 86 -6.06 2.76 -4.58
CA THR A 86 -5.13 1.75 -5.09
C THR A 86 -3.83 2.43 -5.46
N VAL A 87 -2.82 2.28 -4.61
CA VAL A 87 -1.48 2.84 -4.81
C VAL A 87 -0.66 1.87 -5.63
N SER A 88 0.14 2.37 -6.56
CA SER A 88 1.10 1.58 -7.32
C SER A 88 2.51 2.16 -7.24
N LEU A 89 3.50 1.27 -7.17
CA LEU A 89 4.92 1.59 -7.32
C LEU A 89 5.46 0.82 -8.52
N THR A 90 6.00 1.53 -9.49
CA THR A 90 6.77 0.97 -10.60
C THR A 90 8.25 1.21 -10.37
N ALA A 91 9.00 0.14 -10.13
CA ALA A 91 10.46 0.15 -10.01
C ALA A 91 11.09 -0.21 -11.36
N THR A 92 12.13 0.51 -11.79
CA THR A 92 12.75 0.35 -13.12
C THR A 92 14.27 0.33 -13.05
N ASN A 93 14.90 -0.58 -13.81
CA ASN A 93 16.32 -0.61 -14.10
C ASN A 93 16.57 -0.83 -15.61
N GLU A 94 17.83 -1.00 -16.03
CA GLU A 94 18.17 -1.23 -17.45
C GLU A 94 17.59 -2.53 -18.06
N CYS A 95 17.25 -3.52 -17.22
CA CYS A 95 16.68 -4.79 -17.64
C CYS A 95 15.15 -4.74 -17.79
N GLY A 96 14.49 -3.77 -17.17
CA GLY A 96 13.05 -3.54 -17.33
C GLY A 96 12.39 -2.89 -16.12
N SER A 97 11.06 -3.02 -16.04
CA SER A 97 10.23 -2.44 -14.99
C SER A 97 9.31 -3.48 -14.38
N VAL A 98 9.07 -3.37 -13.07
CA VAL A 98 8.10 -4.18 -12.32
C VAL A 98 7.20 -3.25 -11.52
N THR A 99 5.90 -3.51 -11.55
CA THR A 99 4.89 -2.74 -10.82
C THR A 99 4.25 -3.61 -9.74
N VAL A 100 4.12 -3.04 -8.55
CA VAL A 100 3.37 -3.61 -7.42
C VAL A 100 2.28 -2.64 -6.99
N THR A 101 1.18 -3.16 -6.44
CA THR A 101 0.01 -2.38 -6.01
C THR A 101 -0.44 -2.80 -4.62
N ASP A 102 -0.93 -1.85 -3.83
CA ASP A 102 -1.61 -2.10 -2.56
C ASP A 102 -2.75 -1.08 -2.34
N VAL A 103 -3.70 -1.39 -1.46
CA VAL A 103 -4.84 -0.50 -1.15
C VAL A 103 -4.65 0.14 0.22
N VAL A 104 -4.75 1.47 0.26
CA VAL A 104 -4.83 2.24 1.52
C VAL A 104 -6.25 2.74 1.72
N ILE A 105 -6.70 2.79 2.97
CA ILE A 105 -8.01 3.35 3.35
C ILE A 105 -7.77 4.68 4.06
N ILE A 106 -8.37 5.75 3.56
CA ILE A 106 -8.15 7.12 4.04
C ILE A 106 -9.38 7.64 4.75
N PHE A 107 -9.13 8.31 5.89
CA PHE A 107 -10.09 9.07 6.66
C PHE A 107 -9.58 10.52 6.75
N ALA A 108 -9.88 11.31 5.72
CA ALA A 108 -9.50 12.71 5.59
C ALA A 108 -10.31 13.62 6.54
N ASP A 109 -11.58 13.29 6.77
CA ASP A 109 -12.47 14.07 7.63
C ASP A 109 -12.75 13.41 8.99
N ALA A 110 -13.08 14.23 10.00
CA ALA A 110 -13.57 13.73 11.27
C ALA A 110 -15.03 13.22 11.14
N PRO A 111 -15.43 12.18 11.88
CA PRO A 111 -16.80 11.69 11.82
C PRO A 111 -17.79 12.72 12.39
N VAL A 112 -18.94 12.85 11.73
CA VAL A 112 -20.04 13.74 12.10
C VAL A 112 -21.16 12.90 12.71
N ALA A 113 -21.40 13.09 14.01
CA ALA A 113 -22.49 12.41 14.70
C ALA A 113 -23.85 13.03 14.36
N PHE A 114 -24.82 12.20 13.96
CA PHE A 114 -26.19 12.63 13.73
C PHE A 114 -27.18 11.49 13.95
N PHE A 115 -28.37 11.81 14.45
CA PHE A 115 -29.43 10.82 14.67
C PHE A 115 -30.82 11.44 14.57
N THR A 116 -31.83 10.60 14.37
CA THR A 116 -33.23 10.99 14.50
C THR A 116 -33.95 10.06 15.47
N ALA A 117 -35.14 10.49 15.91
CA ALA A 117 -36.05 9.68 16.71
C ALA A 117 -37.38 9.57 15.99
N ASN A 118 -38.02 8.40 16.05
CA ASN A 118 -39.33 8.22 15.42
C ASN A 118 -40.43 9.08 16.07
N GLN A 119 -40.29 9.38 17.37
CA GLN A 119 -41.22 10.19 18.18
C GLN A 119 -40.44 10.91 19.28
N THR A 120 -40.92 12.08 19.70
CA THR A 120 -40.30 12.88 20.78
C THR A 120 -41.26 13.20 21.92
N ASP A 121 -42.53 12.82 21.82
CA ASP A 121 -43.56 13.00 22.84
C ASP A 121 -44.55 11.82 22.88
N GLY A 122 -45.09 11.53 24.07
CA GLY A 122 -46.05 10.45 24.28
C GLY A 122 -46.41 10.22 25.74
N CYS A 123 -47.30 9.27 26.00
CA CYS A 123 -47.74 8.85 27.33
C CYS A 123 -46.99 7.60 27.78
N VAL A 124 -46.82 7.41 29.10
CA VAL A 124 -46.21 6.19 29.65
C VAL A 124 -47.12 4.97 29.50
N PRO A 125 -46.58 3.77 29.15
CA PRO A 125 -45.19 3.52 28.73
C PRO A 125 -44.92 4.09 27.32
N PHE A 126 -43.78 4.76 27.17
CA PHE A 126 -43.39 5.43 25.92
C PHE A 126 -42.13 4.78 25.34
N THR A 127 -42.23 4.29 24.10
CA THR A 127 -41.14 3.62 23.38
C THR A 127 -40.69 4.49 22.22
N VAL A 128 -39.40 4.79 22.17
CA VAL A 128 -38.75 5.59 21.13
C VAL A 128 -37.68 4.75 20.46
N ASN A 129 -37.64 4.81 19.13
CA ASN A 129 -36.60 4.21 18.31
C ASN A 129 -35.74 5.34 17.74
N PHE A 130 -34.42 5.19 17.86
CA PHE A 130 -33.45 6.10 17.27
C PHE A 130 -32.89 5.50 15.98
N GLU A 131 -32.67 6.36 14.98
CA GLU A 131 -31.98 6.02 13.75
C GLU A 131 -30.64 6.75 13.73
N ASN A 132 -29.55 6.00 13.58
CA ASN A 132 -28.21 6.55 13.40
C ASN A 132 -28.06 7.07 11.98
N LEU A 133 -27.71 8.34 11.83
CA LEU A 133 -27.44 9.00 10.56
C LEU A 133 -26.07 9.68 10.57
N SER A 134 -25.15 9.20 11.41
CA SER A 134 -23.77 9.69 11.47
C SER A 134 -23.03 9.40 10.15
N SER A 135 -21.93 10.11 9.90
CA SER A 135 -21.14 9.96 8.67
C SER A 135 -20.57 8.54 8.53
N GLU A 136 -20.34 8.11 7.28
CA GLU A 136 -19.93 6.74 6.94
C GLU A 136 -18.56 6.35 7.50
N ASN A 137 -17.67 7.32 7.76
CA ASN A 137 -16.36 7.12 8.38
C ASN A 137 -16.40 6.94 9.92
N SER A 138 -17.59 6.76 10.50
CA SER A 138 -17.74 6.48 11.93
C SER A 138 -17.40 5.02 12.25
N GLU A 139 -16.44 4.79 13.14
CA GLU A 139 -16.01 3.42 13.53
C GLU A 139 -16.61 2.91 14.84
N SER A 140 -17.09 3.82 15.71
CA SER A 140 -17.62 3.47 17.03
C SER A 140 -18.80 4.35 17.41
N PHE A 141 -19.78 3.76 18.09
CA PHE A 141 -20.99 4.45 18.52
C PHE A 141 -21.21 4.24 20.02
N GLU A 142 -21.56 5.32 20.72
CA GLU A 142 -21.96 5.27 22.13
C GLU A 142 -23.26 6.07 22.30
N TRP A 143 -24.28 5.42 22.82
CA TRP A 143 -25.58 6.00 23.10
C TRP A 143 -25.82 6.11 24.59
N SER A 144 -26.38 7.24 25.01
CA SER A 144 -26.88 7.46 26.37
C SER A 144 -28.34 7.88 26.31
N PHE A 145 -29.18 7.17 27.06
CA PHE A 145 -30.61 7.42 27.19
C PHE A 145 -30.94 7.73 28.65
N PRO A 146 -30.65 8.94 29.17
CA PRO A 146 -30.91 9.28 30.57
C PRO A 146 -32.40 9.06 30.93
N GLY A 147 -32.66 8.15 31.87
CA GLY A 147 -34.02 7.78 32.30
C GLY A 147 -34.74 6.75 31.42
N GLY A 148 -34.11 6.29 30.34
CA GLY A 148 -34.59 5.17 29.52
C GLY A 148 -34.21 3.80 30.08
N ASP A 149 -34.84 2.75 29.55
CA ASP A 149 -34.52 1.34 29.79
C ASP A 149 -34.43 0.62 28.43
N PRO A 150 -33.22 0.28 27.94
CA PRO A 150 -31.92 0.46 28.59
C PRO A 150 -31.49 1.93 28.66
N SER A 151 -30.56 2.25 29.57
CA SER A 151 -30.02 3.61 29.75
C SER A 151 -28.88 3.97 28.80
N SER A 152 -28.38 3.02 28.01
CA SER A 152 -27.27 3.20 27.06
C SER A 152 -27.26 2.08 26.01
N SER A 153 -26.54 2.30 24.91
CA SER A 153 -26.23 1.28 23.89
C SER A 153 -24.85 1.56 23.26
N THR A 154 -24.26 0.54 22.64
CA THR A 154 -23.04 0.65 21.82
C THR A 154 -23.28 0.15 20.40
N ASP A 155 -24.55 -0.05 20.02
CA ASP A 155 -24.95 -0.36 18.65
C ASP A 155 -24.65 0.81 17.70
#